data_AF-H1DEJ4-F1
#
_entry.id   AF-H1DEJ4-F1
#
_cell.length_a   1.000
_cell.length_b   1.000
_cell.length_c   1.000
_cell.angle_alpha   90.00
_cell.angle_beta   90.00
_cell.angle_gamma   90.00
#
_symmetry.space_group_name_H-M   'P 1'
#
loop_
_entity.id
_entity.type
_entity.pdbx_description
1 polymer ?
#
loop_
_entity_poly.entity_id
_entity_poly.type
_entity_poly.pdbx_seq_one_letter_code
_entity_poly.pdbx_strand_id
1 'polypeptide(L)'
;MKAQLKYPILIFDPRDDMVWGFAREKDFQVTTTRLLQKYDRSGVAIVDSTGTKYIIRHAYPTGWRGIHGWTGTRTGVISLENDYEPHPEKLSPNVLREMIAERYLKHQDEEWFEETWVDEPTFREEFAECQTIEELIGMLVRIPRFSLWDRLQDYFFRIWLSVLALLFLGVLLKKIWSWITGWL
;
A
#
# COMPACT_ATOMS: atom_id res chain seq x y z
N MET A 1 -23.20 0.89 -4.93
CA MET A 1 -23.07 0.80 -6.40
C MET A 1 -21.69 0.29 -6.75
N LYS A 2 -21.54 -0.51 -7.81
CA LYS A 2 -20.21 -0.78 -8.36
C LYS A 2 -19.74 0.45 -9.14
N ALA A 3 -18.48 0.83 -8.98
CA ALA A 3 -17.86 1.93 -9.71
C ALA A 3 -16.58 1.46 -10.38
N GLN A 4 -16.32 1.96 -11.59
CA GLN A 4 -15.07 1.73 -12.30
C GLN A 4 -14.15 2.92 -12.07
N LEU A 5 -13.27 2.80 -11.08
CA LEU A 5 -12.33 3.86 -10.71
C LEU A 5 -11.30 4.08 -11.81
N LYS A 6 -10.99 5.35 -12.11
CA LYS A 6 -9.86 5.69 -12.97
C LYS A 6 -8.61 5.92 -12.12
N TYR A 7 -7.55 5.17 -12.41
CA TYR A 7 -6.29 5.27 -11.69
C TYR A 7 -5.40 6.36 -12.30
N PRO A 8 -4.43 6.93 -11.54
CA PRO A 8 -4.18 6.69 -10.11
C PRO A 8 -5.29 7.22 -9.19
N ILE A 9 -5.37 6.69 -7.96
CA ILE A 9 -6.36 7.12 -6.96
C ILE A 9 -5.69 7.55 -5.66
N LEU A 10 -6.34 8.44 -4.91
CA LEU A 10 -6.01 8.78 -3.53
C LEU A 10 -7.10 8.24 -2.59
N ILE A 11 -6.69 7.91 -1.38
CA ILE A 11 -7.55 7.37 -0.32
C ILE A 11 -7.38 8.21 0.93
N PHE A 12 -8.52 8.55 1.51
CA PHE A 12 -8.63 9.28 2.76
C PHE A 12 -9.42 8.39 3.71
N ASP A 13 -8.72 7.66 4.57
CA ASP A 13 -9.37 6.91 5.64
C ASP A 13 -9.72 7.89 6.77
N PRO A 14 -10.96 7.93 7.27
CA PRO A 14 -11.30 8.82 8.39
C PRO A 14 -10.54 8.51 9.68
N ARG A 15 -9.89 7.34 9.79
CA ARG A 15 -9.14 6.88 10.96
C ARG A 15 -7.63 6.95 10.79
N ASP A 16 -7.15 7.33 9.61
CA ASP A 16 -5.73 7.44 9.30
C ASP A 16 -5.47 8.84 8.77
N ASP A 17 -4.51 9.53 9.34
CA ASP A 17 -4.16 10.88 8.94
C ASP A 17 -3.29 10.91 7.68
N MET A 18 -2.78 9.77 7.23
CA MET A 18 -2.07 9.70 5.95
C MET A 18 -3.03 9.56 4.77
N VAL A 19 -2.82 10.38 3.73
CA VAL A 19 -3.44 10.20 2.42
C VAL A 19 -2.75 9.03 1.72
N TRP A 20 -3.45 8.04 1.16
CA TRP A 20 -2.84 6.90 0.45
C TRP A 20 -3.02 6.95 -1.07
N GLY A 21 -1.91 6.93 -1.81
CA GLY A 21 -1.90 6.90 -3.28
C GLY A 21 -1.69 5.51 -3.86
N PHE A 22 -2.54 5.12 -4.82
CA PHE A 22 -2.41 3.86 -5.55
C PHE A 22 -2.36 4.10 -7.05
N ALA A 23 -1.27 3.69 -7.69
CA ALA A 23 -1.08 3.88 -9.13
C ALA A 23 -1.90 2.90 -9.98
N ARG A 24 -2.23 1.71 -9.44
CA ARG A 24 -2.87 0.62 -10.20
C ARG A 24 -3.97 -0.03 -9.38
N GLU A 25 -5.02 -0.47 -10.08
CA GLU A 25 -6.15 -1.19 -9.52
C GLU A 25 -5.76 -2.42 -8.71
N LYS A 26 -4.84 -3.21 -9.28
CA LYS A 26 -4.36 -4.44 -8.66
C LYS A 26 -3.64 -4.24 -7.34
N ASP A 27 -3.23 -3.02 -6.98
CA ASP A 27 -2.54 -2.71 -5.73
C ASP A 27 -3.56 -2.31 -4.64
N PHE A 28 -4.70 -1.73 -5.03
CA PHE A 28 -5.78 -1.30 -4.13
C PHE A 28 -6.79 -2.42 -3.79
N GLN A 29 -7.04 -3.32 -4.74
CA GLN A 29 -7.98 -4.45 -4.62
C GLN A 29 -7.36 -5.68 -3.94
N VAL A 30 -6.32 -5.49 -3.13
CA VAL A 30 -5.62 -6.56 -2.42
C VAL A 30 -5.50 -6.18 -0.99
N THR A 31 -5.73 -7.15 -0.13
CA THR A 31 -5.38 -7.04 1.27
C THR A 31 -5.09 -8.42 1.83
N THR A 32 -4.91 -8.51 3.14
CA THR A 32 -4.91 -9.78 3.85
C THR A 32 -6.23 -9.93 4.61
N THR A 33 -6.71 -11.16 4.79
CA THR A 33 -7.88 -11.44 5.62
C THR A 33 -7.76 -10.80 7.01
N ARG A 34 -6.55 -10.84 7.60
CA ARG A 34 -6.25 -10.19 8.88
C ARG A 34 -6.49 -8.68 8.85
N LEU A 35 -6.02 -7.99 7.82
CA LEU A 35 -6.20 -6.54 7.71
C LEU A 35 -7.66 -6.17 7.43
N LEU A 36 -8.36 -6.94 6.60
CA LEU A 36 -9.77 -6.68 6.31
C LEU A 36 -10.67 -6.89 7.55
N GLN A 37 -10.37 -7.89 8.38
CA GLN A 37 -11.09 -8.10 9.64
C GLN A 37 -10.81 -7.02 10.69
N LYS A 38 -9.57 -6.51 10.72
CA LYS A 38 -9.16 -5.48 11.67
C LYS A 38 -9.63 -4.09 11.26
N TYR A 39 -9.66 -3.80 9.96
CA TYR A 39 -9.98 -2.49 9.41
C TYR A 39 -11.09 -2.62 8.38
N ASP A 40 -12.32 -2.38 8.83
CA ASP A 40 -13.46 -2.20 7.92
C ASP A 40 -13.18 -1.02 6.99
N ARG A 41 -13.37 -1.18 5.68
CA ARG A 41 -13.11 -0.12 4.69
C ARG A 41 -14.31 0.82 4.52
N SER A 42 -15.42 0.55 5.18
CA SER A 42 -16.62 1.38 5.11
C SER A 42 -16.35 2.80 5.60
N GLY A 43 -16.86 3.80 4.89
CA GLY A 43 -16.63 5.22 5.15
C GLY A 43 -15.32 5.78 4.58
N VAL A 44 -14.42 4.95 4.05
CA VAL A 44 -13.18 5.42 3.42
C VAL A 44 -13.51 6.17 2.12
N ALA A 45 -13.00 7.40 2.00
CA ALA A 45 -13.14 8.20 0.80
C ALA A 45 -12.02 7.90 -0.20
N ILE A 46 -12.38 7.81 -1.48
CA ILE A 46 -11.47 7.61 -2.60
C ILE A 46 -11.67 8.75 -3.58
N VAL A 47 -10.59 9.34 -4.05
CA VAL A 47 -10.62 10.30 -5.16
C VAL A 47 -9.89 9.68 -6.35
N ASP A 48 -10.59 9.53 -7.47
CA ASP A 48 -10.02 8.98 -8.70
C ASP A 48 -9.28 10.03 -9.53
N SER A 49 -8.58 9.60 -10.59
CA SER A 49 -7.77 10.50 -11.43
C SER A 49 -8.58 11.57 -12.16
N THR A 50 -9.91 11.44 -12.22
CA THR A 50 -10.78 12.48 -12.78
C THR A 50 -11.21 13.50 -11.74
N GLY A 51 -10.87 13.31 -10.46
CA GLY A 51 -11.37 14.14 -9.35
C GLY A 51 -12.75 13.74 -8.89
N THR A 52 -13.20 12.53 -9.21
CA THR A 52 -14.46 12.01 -8.69
C THR A 52 -14.21 11.32 -7.36
N LYS A 53 -14.91 11.78 -6.32
CA LYS A 53 -14.86 11.24 -4.97
C LYS A 53 -15.96 10.21 -4.78
N TYR A 54 -15.57 9.07 -4.24
CA TYR A 54 -16.43 7.96 -3.86
C TYR A 54 -16.24 7.66 -2.38
N ILE A 55 -17.27 7.16 -1.72
CA ILE A 55 -17.18 6.66 -0.35
C ILE A 55 -17.46 5.16 -0.41
N ILE A 56 -16.56 4.36 0.16
CA ILE A 56 -16.77 2.91 0.25
C ILE A 56 -17.90 2.66 1.24
N ARG A 57 -18.93 1.94 0.80
CA ARG A 57 -20.03 1.49 1.65
C ARG A 57 -19.76 0.11 2.22
N HIS A 58 -19.17 -0.77 1.43
CA HIS A 58 -18.83 -2.13 1.84
C HIS A 58 -17.67 -2.67 1.02
N ALA A 59 -16.84 -3.50 1.64
CA ALA A 59 -15.76 -4.21 0.97
C ALA A 59 -15.91 -5.71 1.24
N TYR A 60 -15.86 -6.53 0.19
CA TYR A 60 -16.04 -7.97 0.30
C TYR A 60 -14.93 -8.74 -0.41
N PRO A 61 -14.47 -9.86 0.16
CA PRO A 61 -13.48 -10.71 -0.48
C PRO A 61 -14.07 -11.38 -1.71
N THR A 62 -13.34 -11.38 -2.82
CA THR A 62 -13.72 -12.05 -4.07
C THR A 62 -12.97 -13.35 -4.32
N GLY A 63 -11.84 -13.55 -3.62
CA GLY A 63 -11.11 -14.81 -3.69
C GLY A 63 -9.69 -14.70 -3.14
N TRP A 64 -9.03 -15.84 -3.06
CA TRP A 64 -7.63 -15.93 -2.70
C TRP A 64 -6.74 -15.42 -3.83
N ARG A 65 -5.67 -14.71 -3.48
CA ARG A 65 -4.62 -14.34 -4.43
C ARG A 65 -3.40 -15.26 -4.24
N GLY A 66 -2.88 -15.80 -5.34
CA GLY A 66 -1.82 -16.81 -5.29
C GLY A 66 -2.36 -18.19 -4.87
N ILE A 67 -1.49 -19.07 -4.40
CA ILE A 67 -1.88 -20.43 -4.01
C ILE A 67 -2.55 -20.36 -2.64
N HIS A 68 -3.89 -20.36 -2.61
CA HIS A 68 -4.68 -20.27 -1.37
C HIS A 68 -4.32 -19.06 -0.47
N GLY A 69 -4.00 -17.92 -1.09
CA GLY A 69 -3.65 -16.70 -0.36
C GLY A 69 -2.16 -16.59 -0.01
N TRP A 70 -1.35 -17.54 -0.46
CA TRP A 70 0.11 -17.49 -0.34
C TRP A 70 0.73 -16.78 -1.56
N THR A 71 1.41 -15.66 -1.30
CA THR A 71 2.14 -14.89 -2.31
C THR A 71 3.62 -14.73 -1.92
N GLY A 72 4.29 -15.84 -1.63
CA GLY A 72 5.68 -15.87 -1.20
C GLY A 72 5.85 -15.53 0.28
N THR A 73 5.86 -14.23 0.62
CA THR A 73 6.10 -13.76 2.01
C THR A 73 4.86 -13.36 2.78
N ARG A 74 3.70 -13.37 2.12
CA ARG A 74 2.42 -13.04 2.73
C ARG A 74 1.48 -14.24 2.61
N THR A 75 0.77 -14.51 3.69
CA THR A 75 -0.30 -15.50 3.77
C THR A 75 -1.63 -14.80 3.96
N GLY A 76 -2.71 -15.48 3.60
CA GLY A 76 -4.06 -14.93 3.72
C GLY A 76 -4.34 -13.76 2.79
N VAL A 77 -3.60 -13.62 1.68
CA VAL A 77 -3.79 -12.54 0.71
C VAL A 77 -5.05 -12.80 -0.10
N ILE A 78 -5.94 -11.83 -0.11
CA ILE A 78 -7.23 -11.88 -0.80
C ILE A 78 -7.36 -10.74 -1.78
N SER A 79 -8.07 -11.01 -2.86
CA SER A 79 -8.67 -9.97 -3.69
C SER A 79 -10.02 -9.55 -3.12
N LEU A 80 -10.36 -8.30 -3.32
CA LEU A 80 -11.60 -7.70 -2.81
C LEU A 80 -12.21 -6.79 -3.86
N GLU A 81 -13.53 -6.68 -3.80
CA GLU A 81 -14.32 -5.67 -4.49
C GLU A 81 -14.93 -4.72 -3.46
N ASN A 82 -15.20 -3.49 -3.89
CA ASN A 82 -15.86 -2.49 -3.05
C ASN A 82 -17.16 -2.04 -3.72
N ASP A 83 -18.19 -1.90 -2.91
CA ASP A 83 -19.37 -1.14 -3.25
C ASP A 83 -19.26 0.26 -2.68
N TYR A 84 -19.71 1.22 -3.47
CA TYR A 84 -19.66 2.64 -3.15
C TYR A 84 -21.04 3.21 -2.82
N GLU A 85 -21.06 4.31 -2.11
CA GLU A 85 -22.27 5.12 -1.97
C GLU A 85 -22.78 5.60 -3.35
N PRO A 86 -24.11 5.73 -3.54
CA PRO A 86 -24.73 5.92 -4.86
C PRO A 86 -24.52 7.31 -5.47
N HIS A 87 -23.98 8.28 -4.72
CA HIS A 87 -23.81 9.67 -5.16
C HIS A 87 -22.33 10.06 -5.12
N PRO A 88 -21.55 9.71 -6.16
CA PRO A 88 -20.18 10.20 -6.28
C PRO A 88 -20.16 11.71 -6.46
N GLU A 89 -19.19 12.36 -5.85
CA GLU A 89 -19.05 13.82 -5.82
C GLU A 89 -17.91 14.25 -6.75
N LYS A 90 -18.13 15.27 -7.60
CA LYS A 90 -17.05 15.82 -8.41
C LYS A 90 -16.32 16.91 -7.64
N LEU A 91 -15.04 16.71 -7.37
CA LEU A 91 -14.22 17.67 -6.64
C LEU A 91 -13.63 18.72 -7.58
N SER A 92 -13.46 19.93 -7.04
CA SER A 92 -12.57 20.93 -7.63
C SER A 92 -11.13 20.70 -7.14
N PRO A 93 -10.11 21.18 -7.88
CA PRO A 93 -8.72 21.11 -7.43
C PRO A 93 -8.51 21.72 -6.04
N ASN A 94 -9.20 22.81 -5.72
CA ASN A 94 -9.10 23.49 -4.42
C ASN A 94 -9.62 22.61 -3.28
N VAL A 95 -10.76 21.94 -3.48
CA VAL A 95 -11.31 21.04 -2.45
C VAL A 95 -10.37 19.85 -2.21
N LEU A 96 -9.82 19.24 -3.27
CA LEU A 96 -8.85 18.16 -3.11
C LEU A 96 -7.59 18.64 -2.38
N ARG A 97 -7.10 19.83 -2.74
CA ARG A 97 -5.95 20.47 -2.06
C ARG A 97 -6.21 20.66 -0.58
N GLU A 98 -7.36 21.19 -0.20
CA GLU A 98 -7.74 21.38 1.20
C GLU A 98 -7.80 20.05 1.95
N MET A 99 -8.39 19.01 1.35
CA MET A 99 -8.42 17.66 1.93
C MET A 99 -7.02 17.08 2.14
N ILE A 100 -6.08 17.32 1.21
CA ILE A 100 -4.69 16.87 1.34
C ILE A 100 -3.97 17.69 2.42
N ALA A 101 -4.12 19.01 2.37
CA ALA A 101 -3.50 19.94 3.30
C ALA A 101 -3.95 19.68 4.75
N GLU A 102 -5.24 19.46 5.00
CA GLU A 102 -5.77 19.14 6.33
C GLU A 102 -5.04 17.95 6.97
N ARG A 103 -4.77 16.91 6.18
CA ARG A 103 -4.08 15.70 6.62
C ARG A 103 -2.61 15.93 6.92
N TYR A 104 -1.91 16.62 6.02
CA TYR A 104 -0.48 16.87 6.17
C TYR A 104 -0.15 17.98 7.18
N LEU A 105 -0.99 19.02 7.29
CA LEU A 105 -0.79 20.13 8.23
C LEU A 105 -1.04 19.72 9.69
N LYS A 106 -1.87 18.70 9.92
CA LYS A 106 -2.11 18.16 11.27
C LYS A 106 -0.84 17.57 11.89
N HIS A 107 0.10 17.10 11.07
CA HIS A 107 1.29 16.35 11.49
C HIS A 107 2.58 16.97 10.95
N GLN A 108 2.59 18.28 10.71
CA GLN A 108 3.76 19.03 10.22
C GLN A 108 5.03 18.83 11.07
N ASP A 109 4.87 18.41 12.34
CA ASP A 109 5.96 18.23 13.32
C ASP A 109 6.26 16.75 13.63
N GLU A 110 5.71 15.79 12.87
CA GLU A 110 5.88 14.35 13.15
C GLU A 110 6.95 13.67 12.28
N GLU A 111 7.77 12.82 12.90
CA GLU A 111 8.91 12.12 12.28
C GLU A 111 8.52 11.36 11.00
N TRP A 112 7.32 10.77 10.92
CA TRP A 112 6.90 10.03 9.71
C TRP A 112 6.72 10.93 8.48
N PHE A 113 6.43 12.23 8.68
CA PHE A 113 6.33 13.19 7.59
C PHE A 113 7.71 13.45 6.99
N GLU A 114 8.72 13.66 7.84
CA GLU A 114 10.13 13.81 7.44
C GLU A 114 10.74 12.52 6.87
N GLU A 115 10.31 11.34 7.35
CA GLU A 115 10.79 10.06 6.78
C GLU A 115 10.17 9.75 5.41
N THR A 116 8.94 10.23 5.15
CA THR A 116 8.22 9.98 3.90
C THR A 116 8.58 11.00 2.80
N TRP A 117 8.93 12.22 3.19
CA TRP A 117 9.34 13.30 2.30
C TRP A 117 10.81 13.62 2.47
N VAL A 118 11.58 13.61 1.38
CA VAL A 118 13.02 13.90 1.40
C VAL A 118 13.33 15.28 2.00
N ASP A 119 12.37 16.21 1.95
CA ASP A 119 12.42 17.55 2.56
C ASP A 119 11.02 18.22 2.58
N GLU A 120 10.59 18.75 3.73
CA GLU A 120 9.27 19.40 3.95
C GLU A 120 9.07 20.68 3.10
N PRO A 121 10.05 21.59 2.99
CA PRO A 121 10.02 22.72 2.05
C PRO A 121 9.77 22.33 0.60
N THR A 122 10.48 21.30 0.11
CA THR A 122 10.33 20.81 -1.27
C THR A 122 8.90 20.32 -1.53
N PHE A 123 8.30 19.61 -0.56
CA PHE A 123 6.89 19.23 -0.63
C PHE A 123 5.97 20.45 -0.76
N ARG A 124 6.16 21.48 0.07
CA ARG A 124 5.30 22.67 0.05
C ARG A 124 5.38 23.43 -1.28
N GLU A 125 6.58 23.51 -1.86
CA GLU A 125 6.80 24.14 -3.15
C GLU A 125 6.07 23.38 -4.27
N GLU A 126 6.35 22.08 -4.44
CA GLU A 126 5.69 21.25 -5.45
C GLU A 126 4.16 21.22 -5.26
N PHE A 127 3.70 21.15 -4.01
CA PHE A 127 2.28 21.17 -3.70
C PHE A 127 1.64 22.49 -4.13
N ALA A 128 2.29 23.63 -3.88
CA ALA A 128 1.81 24.94 -4.28
C ALA A 128 1.77 25.14 -5.80
N GLU A 129 2.69 24.51 -6.54
CA GLU A 129 2.75 24.59 -8.01
C GLU A 129 1.65 23.79 -8.72
N CYS A 130 1.19 22.69 -8.13
CA CYS A 130 0.08 21.90 -8.68
C CYS A 130 -1.14 22.81 -8.88
N GLN A 131 -1.86 22.72 -9.99
CA GLN A 131 -3.11 23.48 -10.22
C GLN A 131 -4.30 22.57 -10.54
N THR A 132 -4.03 21.36 -11.01
CA THR A 132 -5.02 20.40 -11.47
C THR A 132 -5.17 19.23 -10.49
N ILE A 133 -6.26 18.48 -10.62
CA ILE A 133 -6.46 17.23 -9.87
C ILE A 133 -5.37 16.22 -10.21
N GLU A 134 -5.06 16.09 -11.50
CA GLU A 134 -4.09 15.14 -12.02
C GLU A 134 -2.69 15.38 -11.47
N GLU A 135 -2.29 16.66 -11.35
CA GLU A 135 -1.02 17.05 -10.74
C GLU A 135 -0.98 16.72 -9.24
N LEU A 136 -2.03 17.06 -8.49
CA LEU A 136 -2.13 16.77 -7.05
C LEU A 136 -2.06 15.26 -6.77
N ILE A 137 -2.80 14.45 -7.53
CA ILE A 137 -2.78 12.99 -7.40
C ILE A 137 -1.43 12.43 -7.85
N GLY A 138 -0.91 12.93 -8.98
CA GLY A 138 0.36 12.51 -9.55
C GLY A 138 1.52 12.73 -8.59
N MET A 139 1.57 13.89 -7.93
CA MET A 139 2.54 14.23 -6.90
C MET A 139 2.53 13.18 -5.78
N LEU A 140 1.37 12.89 -5.19
CA LEU A 140 1.26 11.97 -4.05
C LEU A 140 1.46 10.49 -4.38
N VAL A 141 1.27 10.10 -5.64
CA VAL A 141 1.45 8.73 -6.12
C VAL A 141 2.89 8.49 -6.58
N ARG A 142 3.61 9.54 -7.03
CA ARG A 142 5.05 9.47 -7.34
C ARG A 142 5.92 9.22 -6.11
N ILE A 143 5.44 9.60 -4.92
CA ILE A 143 6.18 9.40 -3.67
C ILE A 143 6.44 7.90 -3.45
N PRO A 144 7.72 7.47 -3.44
CA PRO A 144 8.05 6.12 -3.04
C PRO A 144 7.90 5.99 -1.52
N ARG A 145 6.73 5.55 -1.04
CA ARG A 145 6.45 5.34 0.41
C ARG A 145 7.22 4.20 1.08
N PHE A 146 8.10 3.56 0.35
CA PHE A 146 9.02 2.61 0.91
C PHE A 146 10.38 3.08 0.44
N SER A 147 11.27 3.35 1.39
CA SER A 147 12.65 3.65 1.04
C SER A 147 13.14 2.52 0.14
N LEU A 148 13.89 2.85 -0.92
CA LEU A 148 14.54 1.84 -1.74
C LEU A 148 15.37 0.89 -0.87
N TRP A 149 15.85 1.38 0.27
CA TRP A 149 16.52 0.66 1.34
C TRP A 149 15.65 -0.42 2.00
N ASP A 150 14.40 -0.17 2.35
CA ASP A 150 13.51 -1.21 2.93
C ASP A 150 13.28 -2.35 1.95
N ARG A 151 13.14 -2.03 0.66
CA ARG A 151 13.01 -3.05 -0.40
C ARG A 151 14.32 -3.82 -0.59
N LEU A 152 15.46 -3.13 -0.67
CA LEU A 152 16.79 -3.73 -0.81
C LEU A 152 17.13 -4.63 0.38
N GLN A 153 16.83 -4.18 1.60
CA GLN A 153 17.03 -4.91 2.85
C GLN A 153 16.18 -6.19 2.87
N ASP A 154 14.92 -6.11 2.46
CA ASP A 154 14.04 -7.28 2.34
C ASP A 154 14.58 -8.31 1.33
N TYR A 155 15.09 -7.87 0.17
CA TYR A 155 15.69 -8.79 -0.82
C TYR A 155 17.02 -9.38 -0.33
N PHE A 156 17.86 -8.57 0.31
CA PHE A 156 19.16 -9.00 0.85
C PHE A 156 18.98 -10.07 1.92
N PHE A 157 18.11 -9.84 2.92
CA PHE A 157 17.83 -10.82 3.96
C PHE A 157 17.21 -12.10 3.41
N ARG A 158 16.36 -12.03 2.38
CA ARG A 158 15.73 -13.22 1.76
C ARG A 158 16.72 -14.11 1.02
N ILE A 159 17.61 -13.53 0.22
CA ILE A 159 18.65 -14.31 -0.49
C ILE A 159 19.59 -14.92 0.55
N TRP A 160 20.00 -14.13 1.55
CA TRP A 160 20.93 -14.57 2.57
C TRP A 160 20.37 -15.70 3.44
N LEU A 161 19.12 -15.59 3.91
CA LEU A 161 18.44 -16.65 4.67
C LEU A 161 18.21 -17.92 3.85
N SER A 162 17.90 -17.79 2.55
CA SER A 162 17.71 -18.94 1.66
C SER A 162 19.02 -19.72 1.45
N VAL A 163 20.14 -19.00 1.26
CA VAL A 163 21.47 -19.60 1.16
C VAL A 163 21.86 -20.30 2.47
N LEU A 164 21.61 -19.66 3.61
CA LEU A 164 21.86 -20.26 4.93
C LEU A 164 21.04 -21.52 5.18
N ALA A 165 19.75 -21.52 4.81
CA ALA A 165 18.90 -22.69 4.93
C ALA A 165 19.42 -23.87 4.08
N LEU A 166 19.86 -23.61 2.84
CA LEU A 166 20.44 -24.64 1.97
C LEU A 166 21.77 -25.17 2.51
N LEU A 167 22.64 -24.30 3.04
CA LEU A 167 23.89 -24.71 3.68
C LEU A 167 23.61 -25.58 4.92
N PHE A 168 22.66 -25.18 5.75
CA PHE A 168 22.27 -25.93 6.95
C PHE A 168 21.66 -27.30 6.58
N LEU A 169 20.80 -27.34 5.55
CA LEU A 169 20.25 -28.58 5.00
C LEU A 169 21.37 -29.51 4.49
N GLY A 170 22.36 -28.96 3.77
CA GLY A 170 23.53 -29.70 3.29
C GLY A 170 24.36 -30.31 4.42
N VAL A 171 24.57 -29.56 5.51
CA VAL A 171 25.28 -30.06 6.71
C VAL A 171 24.48 -31.18 7.40
N LEU A 172 23.16 -31.01 7.53
CA LEU A 172 22.26 -32.03 8.08
C LEU A 172 22.29 -33.32 7.27
N LEU A 173 22.15 -33.21 5.94
CA LEU A 173 22.21 -34.35 5.01
C LEU A 173 23.56 -35.06 5.09
N LYS A 174 24.67 -34.31 5.15
CA LYS A 174 26.02 -34.88 5.31
C LYS A 174 26.17 -35.63 6.64
N LYS A 175 25.60 -35.10 7.72
CA LYS A 175 25.64 -35.73 9.06
C LYS A 175 24.78 -37.00 9.11
N ILE A 176 23.58 -36.96 8.52
CA ILE A 176 22.71 -38.13 8.37
C ILE A 176 23.40 -39.20 7.51
N TRP A 177 24.05 -38.80 6.42
CA TRP A 177 24.80 -39.72 5.57
C TRP A 177 25.95 -40.41 6.33
N SER A 178 26.73 -39.67 7.12
CA SER A 178 27.80 -40.22 7.97
C SER A 178 27.27 -41.22 9.01
N TRP A 179 26.08 -40.98 9.58
CA TRP A 179 25.43 -41.95 10.47
C TRP A 179 24.97 -43.22 9.74
N ILE A 180 24.48 -43.09 8.51
CA ILE A 180 24.04 -44.22 7.68
C ILE A 180 25.23 -45.06 7.21
N THR A 181 26.34 -44.42 6.84
CA THR A 181 27.54 -45.12 6.33
C THR A 181 28.49 -45.59 7.44
N GLY A 182 28.21 -45.29 8.70
CA GLY A 182 29.01 -45.71 9.86
C GLY A 182 30.38 -45.04 9.98
N TRP A 183 30.60 -43.92 9.28
CA TRP A 183 31.81 -43.13 9.43
C TRP A 183 31.63 -42.16 10.60
N LEU A 184 32.23 -42.50 11.74
CA LEU A 184 32.39 -41.65 12.93
C LEU A 184 33.86 -41.26 13.07
#